data_AF-A0AB37T469-F1
#
_entry.id   AF-A0AB37T469-F1
#
_cell.length_a   1.000
_cell.length_b   1.000
_cell.length_c   1.000
_cell.angle_alpha   90.00
_cell.angle_beta   90.00
_cell.angle_gamma   90.00
#
_symmetry.space_group_name_H-M   'P 1'
#
loop_
_entity.id
_entity.type
_entity.pdbx_description
1 polymer ?
#
loop_
_entity_poly.entity_id
_entity_poly.type
_entity_poly.pdbx_seq_one_letter_code
_entity_poly.pdbx_strand_id
1 'polypeptide(L)'
;MLVVVREPDRKDRQRTNTMITAFVIGIVWGTVAAFAGRWTVEGLAGTYDVRAVISEWNSTTSEGQHGPHTSYDVLAIAEDGRAIELPTRDTFGLADPVVARLSSVTDRVLSVRGATDVVEAHHPWEKIAAMSLGLALLVLAAIVLVKVARPGGARKAPPFVAGLAFAAFVVLTPVGFGGTAYGEAADPVPNFWELRRDLWGPPPVFARGQTAVSGEAAVRVLDSRPGPPEGAEAWLSGFHVLTLRIEASRLGDTPLELAADEHGEPERVKDCAGAPGAFDGTTGLVCFVVPPGYRPEYLLVGKLEREVLLKLQ
;
A
#
# COMPACT_ATOMS: atom_id res chain seq x y z
N MET A 1 -45.43 -57.54 8.18
CA MET A 1 -45.31 -56.21 7.57
C MET A 1 -43.86 -56.05 7.12
N LEU A 2 -43.59 -56.27 5.83
CA LEU A 2 -42.23 -56.32 5.28
C LEU A 2 -42.01 -55.00 4.54
N VAL A 3 -41.17 -54.12 5.12
CA VAL A 3 -40.78 -52.85 4.51
C VAL A 3 -39.78 -53.17 3.41
N VAL A 4 -40.24 -53.14 2.16
CA VAL A 4 -39.37 -53.24 0.98
C VAL A 4 -38.63 -51.91 0.85
N VAL A 5 -37.40 -51.86 1.36
CA VAL A 5 -36.46 -50.78 1.05
C VAL A 5 -36.11 -50.94 -0.42
N ARG A 6 -36.69 -50.07 -1.25
CA ARG A 6 -36.46 -50.04 -2.70
C ARG A 6 -35.01 -49.61 -2.92
N GLU A 7 -34.14 -50.55 -3.27
CA GLU A 7 -32.78 -50.23 -3.71
C GLU A 7 -32.88 -49.24 -4.88
N PRO A 8 -32.15 -48.11 -4.84
CA PRO A 8 -32.17 -47.15 -5.93
C PRO A 8 -31.69 -47.86 -7.20
N ASP A 9 -32.57 -47.89 -8.21
CA ASP A 9 -32.33 -48.52 -9.49
C ASP A 9 -30.98 -48.03 -10.05
N ARG A 10 -30.20 -48.92 -10.68
CA ARG A 10 -28.83 -48.61 -11.16
C ARG A 10 -28.84 -47.38 -12.08
N LYS A 11 -29.95 -47.14 -12.77
CA LYS A 11 -30.26 -45.94 -13.58
C LYS A 11 -30.39 -44.64 -12.76
N ASP A 12 -31.01 -44.69 -11.58
CA ASP A 12 -31.15 -43.52 -10.71
C ASP A 12 -29.82 -43.14 -10.07
N ARG A 13 -29.05 -44.14 -9.62
CA ARG A 13 -27.68 -43.91 -9.10
C ARG A 13 -26.75 -43.32 -10.17
N GLN A 14 -26.89 -43.77 -11.42
CA GLN A 14 -26.14 -43.25 -12.55
C GLN A 14 -26.56 -41.82 -12.93
N ARG A 15 -27.87 -41.49 -12.90
CA ARG A 15 -28.38 -40.12 -13.14
C ARG A 15 -27.91 -39.15 -12.06
N THR A 16 -27.99 -39.54 -10.80
CA THR A 16 -27.54 -38.70 -9.67
C THR A 16 -26.04 -38.44 -9.73
N ASN A 17 -25.22 -39.47 -9.99
CA ASN A 17 -23.78 -39.28 -10.19
C ASN A 17 -23.49 -38.35 -11.37
N THR A 18 -24.21 -38.47 -12.48
CA THR A 18 -24.01 -37.60 -13.66
C THR A 18 -24.38 -36.15 -13.36
N MET A 19 -25.45 -35.90 -12.60
CA MET A 19 -25.82 -34.55 -12.14
C MET A 19 -24.76 -33.97 -11.20
N ILE A 20 -24.28 -34.74 -10.23
CA ILE A 20 -23.23 -34.31 -9.30
C ILE A 20 -21.96 -33.95 -10.08
N THR A 21 -21.55 -34.79 -11.04
CA THR A 21 -20.40 -34.50 -11.89
C THR A 21 -20.59 -33.22 -12.71
N ALA A 22 -21.76 -33.03 -13.34
CA ALA A 22 -22.04 -31.80 -14.10
C ALA A 22 -22.04 -30.54 -13.21
N PHE A 23 -22.54 -30.65 -11.99
CA PHE A 23 -22.54 -29.57 -11.01
C PHE A 23 -21.12 -29.20 -10.57
N VAL A 24 -20.29 -30.20 -10.26
CA VAL A 24 -18.87 -30.00 -9.90
C VAL A 24 -18.10 -29.37 -11.06
N ILE A 25 -18.30 -29.83 -12.30
CA ILE A 25 -17.68 -29.22 -13.49
C ILE A 25 -18.11 -27.75 -13.60
N GLY A 26 -19.39 -27.44 -13.41
CA GLY A 26 -19.92 -26.09 -13.47
C GLY A 26 -19.30 -25.15 -12.43
N ILE A 27 -19.15 -25.63 -11.19
CA ILE A 27 -18.45 -24.88 -10.13
C ILE A 27 -16.99 -24.63 -10.52
N VAL A 28 -16.28 -25.68 -10.94
CA VAL A 28 -14.85 -25.57 -11.29
C VAL A 28 -14.62 -24.58 -12.43
N TRP A 29 -15.40 -24.67 -13.52
CA TRP A 29 -15.32 -23.71 -14.62
C TRP A 29 -15.71 -22.30 -14.19
N GLY A 30 -16.72 -22.16 -13.34
CA GLY A 30 -17.13 -20.86 -12.84
C GLY A 30 -16.05 -20.19 -12.00
N THR A 31 -15.40 -20.95 -11.12
CA THR A 31 -14.26 -20.48 -10.32
C THR A 31 -13.06 -20.12 -11.19
N VAL A 32 -12.74 -20.94 -12.20
CA VAL A 32 -11.66 -20.67 -13.15
C VAL A 32 -11.92 -19.40 -13.95
N ALA A 33 -13.12 -19.27 -14.53
CA ALA A 33 -13.49 -18.09 -15.30
C ALA A 33 -13.50 -16.84 -14.42
N ALA A 34 -13.92 -16.99 -13.15
CA ALA A 34 -13.88 -15.90 -12.19
C ALA A 34 -12.47 -15.46 -11.84
N PHE A 35 -11.58 -16.42 -11.61
CA PHE A 35 -10.18 -16.17 -11.34
C PHE A 35 -9.47 -15.54 -12.54
N ALA A 36 -9.60 -16.14 -13.73
CA ALA A 36 -8.98 -15.62 -14.95
C ALA A 36 -9.54 -14.24 -15.33
N GLY A 37 -10.86 -14.06 -15.21
CA GLY A 37 -11.52 -12.77 -15.41
C GLY A 37 -10.99 -11.71 -14.45
N ARG A 38 -10.90 -12.03 -13.15
CA ARG A 38 -10.35 -11.13 -12.12
C ARG A 38 -8.94 -10.65 -12.47
N TRP A 39 -8.01 -11.55 -12.74
CA TRP A 39 -6.61 -11.17 -13.01
C TRP A 39 -6.43 -10.49 -14.36
N THR A 40 -7.25 -10.85 -15.36
CA THR A 40 -7.24 -10.16 -16.65
C THR A 40 -7.74 -8.73 -16.48
N VAL A 41 -8.80 -8.52 -15.69
CA VAL A 41 -9.31 -7.18 -15.39
C VAL A 41 -8.33 -6.39 -14.54
N GLU A 42 -7.74 -6.96 -13.48
CA GLU A 42 -6.71 -6.27 -12.67
C GLU A 42 -5.42 -5.97 -13.46
N GLY A 43 -5.04 -6.83 -14.41
CA GLY A 43 -3.86 -6.63 -15.26
C GLY A 43 -4.08 -5.68 -16.44
N LEU A 44 -5.32 -5.54 -16.93
CA LEU A 44 -5.69 -4.58 -17.97
C LEU A 44 -6.11 -3.23 -17.39
N ALA A 45 -6.62 -3.21 -16.17
CA ALA A 45 -7.02 -1.99 -15.51
C ALA A 45 -5.80 -1.21 -15.03
N GLY A 46 -5.92 0.11 -15.10
CA GLY A 46 -4.87 1.00 -14.64
C GLY A 46 -4.65 0.89 -13.12
N THR A 47 -3.55 1.47 -12.67
CA THR A 47 -3.35 1.77 -11.27
C THR A 47 -3.43 3.28 -11.07
N TYR A 48 -3.74 3.71 -9.86
CA TYR A 48 -3.64 5.11 -9.49
C TYR A 48 -2.86 5.24 -8.18
N ASP A 49 -2.13 6.33 -8.04
CA ASP A 49 -1.29 6.59 -6.87
C ASP A 49 -2.05 7.58 -5.96
N VAL A 50 -2.09 7.29 -4.66
CA VAL A 50 -2.70 8.12 -3.63
C VAL A 50 -1.64 8.51 -2.60
N ARG A 51 -1.57 9.80 -2.31
CA ARG A 51 -0.71 10.36 -1.28
C ARG A 51 -1.40 10.22 0.07
N ALA A 52 -0.69 9.74 1.07
CA ALA A 52 -1.21 9.52 2.41
C ALA A 52 -0.14 9.76 3.47
N VAL A 53 -0.56 9.84 4.73
CA VAL A 53 0.31 9.98 5.91
C VAL A 53 -0.07 8.90 6.91
N ILE A 54 0.90 8.16 7.42
CA ILE A 54 0.64 7.06 8.36
C ILE A 54 0.07 7.62 9.66
N SER A 55 -1.17 7.23 9.99
CA SER A 55 -1.95 7.78 11.10
C SER A 55 -1.98 6.90 12.34
N GLU A 56 -2.08 5.60 12.15
CA GLU A 56 -2.22 4.65 13.25
C GLU A 56 -1.33 3.44 13.01
N TRP A 57 -0.71 3.00 14.10
CA TRP A 57 -0.05 1.72 14.17
C TRP A 57 -0.68 0.93 15.31
N ASN A 58 -1.61 0.04 14.97
CA ASN A 58 -2.23 -0.84 15.94
C ASN A 58 -1.59 -2.23 15.84
N SER A 59 -1.46 -2.91 16.97
CA SER A 59 -0.90 -4.24 17.02
C SER A 59 -1.81 -5.14 17.84
N THR A 60 -2.34 -6.19 17.22
CA THR A 60 -3.11 -7.21 17.91
C THR A 60 -2.23 -8.43 18.13
N THR A 61 -1.84 -8.70 19.37
CA THR A 61 -1.14 -9.94 19.72
C THR A 61 -2.16 -11.02 20.07
N SER A 62 -2.22 -12.06 19.25
CA SER A 62 -3.03 -13.25 19.48
C SER A 62 -2.15 -14.41 19.95
N GLU A 63 -2.58 -15.19 20.93
CA GLU A 63 -1.89 -16.45 21.28
C GLU A 63 -2.32 -17.56 20.32
N GLY A 64 -1.38 -18.03 19.48
CA GLY A 64 -1.57 -19.17 18.60
C GLY A 64 -0.92 -20.44 19.13
N GLN A 65 -1.23 -21.58 18.51
CA GLN A 65 -0.59 -22.88 18.81
C GLN A 65 0.93 -22.89 18.57
N HIS A 66 1.46 -21.89 17.85
CA HIS A 66 2.88 -21.71 17.57
C HIS A 66 3.53 -20.55 18.35
N GLY A 67 2.86 -20.09 19.42
CA GLY A 67 3.28 -18.94 20.22
C GLY A 67 2.48 -17.67 19.88
N PRO A 68 2.80 -16.55 20.56
CA PRO A 68 2.15 -15.27 20.30
C PRO A 68 2.45 -14.81 18.87
N HIS A 69 1.38 -14.43 18.16
CA HIS A 69 1.43 -13.84 16.83
C HIS A 69 0.83 -12.44 16.90
N THR A 70 1.65 -11.43 16.61
CA THR A 70 1.22 -10.04 16.53
C THR A 70 0.89 -9.68 15.09
N SER A 71 -0.37 -9.35 14.82
CA SER A 71 -0.78 -8.69 13.57
C SER A 71 -0.69 -7.19 13.77
N TYR A 72 -0.21 -6.47 12.75
CA TYR A 72 -0.14 -5.02 12.75
C TYR A 72 -1.12 -4.49 11.72
N ASP A 73 -1.98 -3.58 12.15
CA ASP A 73 -2.89 -2.85 11.30
C ASP A 73 -2.33 -1.42 11.19
N VAL A 74 -1.85 -1.08 10.00
CA VAL A 74 -1.29 0.24 9.70
C VAL A 74 -2.30 1.01 8.88
N LEU A 75 -2.78 2.14 9.42
CA LEU A 75 -3.70 3.03 8.72
C LEU A 75 -2.96 4.29 8.31
N ALA A 76 -3.29 4.80 7.12
CA ALA A 76 -2.81 6.08 6.64
C ALA A 76 -3.97 6.94 6.15
N ILE A 77 -3.91 8.25 6.43
CA ILE A 77 -4.93 9.19 5.96
C ILE A 77 -4.48 9.74 4.62
N ALA A 78 -5.30 9.51 3.59
CA ALA A 78 -5.10 10.05 2.26
C ALA A 78 -5.33 11.56 2.21
N GLU A 79 -4.82 12.22 1.17
CA GLU A 79 -5.02 13.65 0.92
C GLU A 79 -6.51 14.06 0.85
N ASP A 80 -7.40 13.14 0.47
CA ASP A 80 -8.85 13.36 0.46
C ASP A 80 -9.55 13.08 1.80
N GLY A 81 -8.79 12.79 2.85
CA GLY A 81 -9.26 12.53 4.21
C GLY A 81 -9.73 11.10 4.47
N ARG A 82 -9.63 10.18 3.50
CA ARG A 82 -10.01 8.78 3.71
C ARG A 82 -8.88 7.98 4.35
N ALA A 83 -9.21 7.09 5.29
CA ALA A 83 -8.26 6.14 5.85
C ALA A 83 -7.99 4.99 4.87
N ILE A 84 -6.73 4.62 4.69
CA ILE A 84 -6.24 3.54 3.83
C ILE A 84 -5.45 2.57 4.70
N GLU A 85 -5.82 1.29 4.67
CA GLU A 85 -5.05 0.21 5.29
C GLU A 85 -3.83 -0.13 4.43
N LEU A 86 -2.65 -0.08 5.04
CA LEU A 86 -1.37 -0.28 4.36
C LEU A 86 -0.71 -1.60 4.78
N PRO A 87 -0.18 -2.39 3.82
CA PRO A 87 0.51 -3.65 4.10
C PRO A 87 1.98 -3.42 4.52
N THR A 88 2.28 -2.34 5.23
CA THR A 88 3.64 -1.89 5.51
C THR A 88 4.05 -2.30 6.91
N ARG A 89 4.51 -3.55 7.05
CA ARG A 89 5.06 -4.05 8.31
C ARG A 89 6.37 -3.32 8.62
N ASP A 90 6.40 -2.59 9.73
CA ASP A 90 7.58 -1.99 10.40
C ASP A 90 8.53 -1.13 9.52
N THR A 91 8.17 -0.84 8.27
CA THR A 91 9.06 -0.18 7.28
C THR A 91 8.95 1.33 7.34
N PHE A 92 7.75 1.83 7.61
CA PHE A 92 7.45 3.25 7.69
C PHE A 92 6.89 3.55 9.08
N GLY A 93 7.33 4.67 9.65
CA GLY A 93 6.95 5.15 10.96
C GLY A 93 5.61 5.89 10.97
N LEU A 94 5.13 6.18 12.17
CA LEU A 94 3.99 7.08 12.39
C LEU A 94 4.32 8.46 11.80
N ALA A 95 3.34 9.11 11.19
CA ALA A 95 3.46 10.42 10.54
C ALA A 95 4.31 10.49 9.26
N ASP A 96 4.85 9.36 8.78
CA ASP A 96 5.61 9.32 7.54
C ASP A 96 4.70 9.59 6.32
N PRO A 97 5.12 10.47 5.39
CA PRO A 97 4.44 10.67 4.12
C PRO A 97 4.72 9.49 3.18
N VAL A 98 3.66 8.87 2.67
CA VAL A 98 3.73 7.70 1.78
C VAL A 98 2.86 7.88 0.54
N VAL A 99 3.19 7.14 -0.51
CA VAL A 99 2.38 7.01 -1.73
C VAL A 99 1.95 5.57 -1.88
N ALA A 100 0.65 5.33 -1.76
CA ALA A 100 0.03 4.04 -1.98
C ALA A 100 -0.42 3.92 -3.44
N ARG A 101 0.05 2.89 -4.14
CA ARG A 101 -0.44 2.52 -5.47
C ARG A 101 -1.62 1.58 -5.32
N LEU A 102 -2.78 1.97 -5.83
CA LEU A 102 -4.00 1.18 -5.77
C LEU A 102 -4.44 0.67 -7.15
N SER A 103 -5.13 -0.47 -7.14
CA SER A 103 -5.83 -0.98 -8.31
C SER A 103 -7.06 -0.11 -8.62
N SER A 104 -7.22 0.35 -9.86
CA SER A 104 -8.42 1.11 -10.28
C SER A 104 -9.74 0.31 -10.28
N VAL A 105 -9.67 -1.01 -10.08
CA VAL A 105 -10.85 -1.89 -10.09
C VAL A 105 -11.30 -2.25 -8.70
N THR A 106 -10.34 -2.49 -7.81
CA THR A 106 -10.60 -3.08 -6.49
C THR A 106 -10.24 -2.15 -5.34
N ASP A 107 -9.60 -1.02 -5.64
CA ASP A 107 -9.05 -0.09 -4.64
C ASP A 107 -8.17 -0.80 -3.60
N ARG A 108 -7.52 -1.90 -3.99
CA ARG A 108 -6.55 -2.60 -3.14
C ARG A 108 -5.19 -1.99 -3.29
N VAL A 109 -4.45 -1.90 -2.18
CA VAL A 109 -3.05 -1.48 -2.19
C VAL A 109 -2.20 -2.55 -2.87
N LEU A 110 -1.45 -2.15 -3.90
CA LEU A 110 -0.53 -2.99 -4.65
C LEU A 110 0.92 -2.78 -4.19
N SER A 111 1.27 -1.54 -3.86
CA SER A 111 2.56 -1.18 -3.29
C SER A 111 2.44 0.13 -2.51
N VAL A 112 3.30 0.30 -1.51
CA VAL A 112 3.45 1.57 -0.78
C VAL A 112 4.90 2.01 -0.89
N ARG A 113 5.10 3.30 -1.14
CA ARG A 113 6.43 3.92 -1.27
C ARG A 113 6.56 5.04 -0.24
N GLY A 114 7.66 5.05 0.50
CA GLY A 114 8.13 6.19 1.29
C GLY A 114 9.29 6.90 0.58
N ALA A 115 10.04 7.77 1.29
CA ALA A 115 11.17 8.46 0.68
C ALA A 115 12.36 7.52 0.39
N THR A 116 12.54 6.50 1.23
CA THR A 116 13.68 5.57 1.18
C THR A 116 13.33 4.20 0.63
N ASP A 117 12.12 3.71 0.92
CA ASP A 117 11.75 2.31 0.74
C ASP A 117 10.45 2.12 -0.05
N VAL A 118 10.29 0.93 -0.62
CA VAL A 118 9.08 0.49 -1.31
C VAL A 118 8.68 -0.89 -0.79
N VAL A 119 7.46 -0.99 -0.29
CA VAL A 119 6.85 -2.26 0.14
C VAL A 119 5.84 -2.71 -0.90
N GLU A 120 6.06 -3.88 -1.48
CA GLU A 120 5.07 -4.51 -2.35
C GLU A 120 4.07 -5.31 -1.52
N ALA A 121 2.78 -5.05 -1.73
CA ALA A 121 1.68 -5.68 -0.98
C ALA A 121 1.50 -7.17 -1.34
N HIS A 122 2.14 -7.65 -2.40
CA HIS A 122 1.91 -9.00 -2.91
C HIS A 122 3.09 -9.91 -2.64
N HIS A 123 2.83 -10.91 -1.79
CA HIS A 123 3.57 -12.15 -1.77
C HIS A 123 3.47 -12.83 -3.15
N PRO A 124 4.57 -12.90 -3.94
CA PRO A 124 4.55 -13.48 -5.28
C PRO A 124 4.07 -14.94 -5.27
N TRP A 125 4.27 -15.63 -4.14
CA TRP A 125 3.97 -17.04 -3.98
C TRP A 125 2.47 -17.33 -3.85
N GLU A 126 1.65 -16.44 -3.29
CA GLU A 126 0.19 -16.63 -3.21
C GLU A 126 -0.45 -16.50 -4.59
N LYS A 127 0.06 -15.57 -5.41
CA LYS A 127 -0.31 -15.42 -6.82
C LYS A 127 0.06 -16.66 -7.63
N ILE A 128 1.27 -17.20 -7.42
CA ILE A 128 1.72 -18.44 -8.07
C ILE A 128 0.90 -19.65 -7.62
N ALA A 129 0.62 -19.79 -6.33
CA ALA A 129 -0.18 -20.87 -5.76
C ALA A 129 -1.61 -20.84 -6.29
N ALA A 130 -2.23 -19.66 -6.33
CA ALA A 130 -3.58 -19.51 -6.85
C ALA A 130 -3.65 -19.75 -8.38
N MET A 131 -2.66 -19.29 -9.15
CA MET A 131 -2.57 -19.55 -10.59
C MET A 131 -2.34 -21.04 -10.91
N SER A 132 -1.48 -21.71 -10.15
CA SER A 132 -1.22 -23.14 -10.34
C SER A 132 -2.40 -24.01 -9.93
N LEU A 133 -3.15 -23.63 -8.88
CA LEU A 133 -4.41 -24.26 -8.53
C LEU A 133 -5.48 -24.05 -9.63
N GLY A 134 -5.57 -22.83 -10.17
CA GLY A 134 -6.46 -22.50 -11.29
C GLY A 134 -6.14 -23.30 -12.57
N LEU A 135 -4.86 -23.47 -12.90
CA LEU A 135 -4.41 -24.27 -14.05
C LEU A 135 -4.71 -25.76 -13.84
N ALA A 136 -4.46 -26.30 -12.65
CA ALA A 136 -4.79 -27.70 -12.34
C ALA A 136 -6.30 -27.97 -12.46
N LEU A 137 -7.12 -27.03 -12.00
CA LEU A 137 -8.58 -27.07 -12.12
C LEU A 137 -9.04 -27.01 -13.58
N LEU A 138 -8.42 -26.16 -14.42
CA LEU A 138 -8.65 -26.11 -15.87
C LEU A 138 -8.37 -27.45 -16.56
N VAL A 139 -7.22 -28.05 -16.26
CA VAL A 139 -6.80 -29.33 -16.85
C VAL A 139 -7.75 -30.45 -16.44
N LEU A 140 -8.13 -30.52 -15.16
CA LEU A 140 -9.13 -31.47 -14.66
C LEU A 140 -10.47 -31.29 -15.38
N ALA A 141 -10.91 -30.05 -15.57
CA ALA A 141 -12.16 -29.75 -16.25
C ALA A 141 -12.13 -30.16 -17.74
N ALA A 142 -11.01 -29.95 -18.44
CA ALA A 142 -10.81 -30.39 -19.82
C ALA A 142 -10.83 -31.93 -19.95
N ILE A 143 -10.17 -32.65 -19.03
CA ILE A 143 -10.17 -34.12 -19.00
C ILE A 143 -11.60 -34.65 -18.81
N VAL A 144 -12.37 -34.04 -17.91
CA VAL A 144 -13.76 -34.45 -17.67
C VAL A 144 -14.64 -34.14 -18.89
N LEU A 145 -14.44 -32.99 -19.57
CA LEU A 145 -15.16 -32.65 -20.80
C LEU A 145 -14.90 -33.66 -21.91
N VAL A 146 -13.64 -34.06 -22.11
CA VAL A 146 -13.27 -35.10 -23.10
C VAL A 146 -13.90 -36.45 -22.76
N LYS A 147 -14.00 -36.80 -21.48
CA LYS A 147 -14.65 -38.06 -21.04
C LYS A 147 -16.18 -38.03 -21.12
N VAL A 148 -16.80 -36.87 -20.94
CA VAL A 148 -18.27 -36.69 -20.95
C VAL A 148 -18.79 -36.41 -22.37
N ALA A 149 -17.97 -35.90 -23.27
CA ALA A 149 -18.24 -35.77 -24.70
C ALA A 149 -18.22 -37.13 -25.44
N ARG A 150 -19.01 -38.09 -24.97
CA ARG A 150 -19.47 -39.20 -25.83
C ARG A 150 -20.65 -38.70 -26.67
N PRO A 151 -20.67 -39.00 -27.98
CA PRO A 151 -21.70 -38.50 -28.88
C PRO A 151 -23.06 -39.07 -28.47
N GLY A 152 -23.99 -38.21 -28.03
CA GLY A 152 -25.37 -38.58 -27.70
C GLY A 152 -26.02 -37.84 -26.52
N GLY A 153 -25.25 -37.10 -25.70
CA GLY A 153 -25.74 -36.52 -24.43
C GLY A 153 -26.17 -35.05 -24.45
N ALA A 154 -26.37 -34.41 -25.60
CA ALA A 154 -26.55 -32.96 -25.73
C ALA A 154 -27.95 -32.41 -25.36
N ARG A 155 -28.76 -33.12 -24.56
CA ARG A 155 -30.07 -32.64 -24.10
C ARG A 155 -30.18 -32.70 -22.59
N LYS A 156 -29.62 -31.69 -21.91
CA LYS A 156 -30.11 -31.11 -20.64
C LYS A 156 -29.19 -29.96 -20.22
N ALA A 157 -29.61 -28.76 -20.60
CA ALA A 157 -28.93 -27.49 -20.38
C ALA A 157 -29.16 -26.75 -19.03
N PRO A 158 -29.77 -27.28 -17.94
CA PRO A 158 -29.88 -26.49 -16.70
C PRO A 158 -28.58 -26.25 -15.90
N PRO A 159 -27.65 -27.23 -15.71
CA PRO A 159 -26.53 -27.03 -14.78
C PRO A 159 -25.43 -26.12 -15.35
N PHE A 160 -25.33 -26.02 -16.68
CA PHE A 160 -24.37 -25.14 -17.34
C PHE A 160 -24.71 -23.66 -17.11
N VAL A 161 -26.00 -23.31 -17.10
CA VAL A 161 -26.50 -21.95 -16.84
C VAL A 161 -26.32 -21.59 -15.37
N ALA A 162 -26.53 -22.53 -14.43
CA ALA A 162 -26.28 -22.31 -13.01
C ALA A 162 -24.78 -22.10 -12.71
N GLY A 163 -23.89 -22.85 -13.36
CA GLY A 163 -22.44 -22.65 -13.26
C GLY A 163 -22.01 -21.27 -13.80
N LEU A 164 -22.61 -20.83 -14.92
CA LEU A 164 -22.34 -19.51 -15.51
C LEU A 164 -22.89 -18.36 -14.64
N ALA A 165 -24.06 -18.54 -14.02
CA ALA A 165 -24.62 -17.58 -13.06
C ALA A 165 -23.80 -17.49 -11.77
N PHE A 166 -23.28 -18.61 -11.26
CA PHE A 166 -22.38 -18.61 -10.10
C PHE A 166 -21.02 -18.00 -10.43
N ALA A 167 -20.48 -18.27 -11.63
CA ALA A 167 -19.29 -17.62 -12.16
C ALA A 167 -19.47 -16.10 -12.25
N ALA A 168 -20.59 -15.67 -12.83
CA ALA A 168 -20.95 -14.26 -12.92
C ALA A 168 -21.11 -13.63 -11.53
N PHE A 169 -21.74 -14.32 -10.58
CA PHE A 169 -21.87 -13.84 -9.20
C PHE A 169 -20.50 -13.70 -8.51
N VAL A 170 -19.59 -14.67 -8.62
CA VAL A 170 -18.25 -14.59 -8.01
C VAL A 170 -17.36 -13.53 -8.69
N VAL A 171 -17.49 -13.34 -10.00
CA VAL A 171 -16.82 -12.26 -10.76
C VAL A 171 -17.34 -10.89 -10.38
N LEU A 172 -18.66 -10.76 -10.18
CA LEU A 172 -19.33 -9.47 -10.04
C LEU A 172 -19.58 -9.07 -8.58
N THR A 173 -19.43 -9.99 -7.62
CA THR A 173 -19.63 -9.64 -6.20
C THR A 173 -18.37 -9.03 -5.60
N PRO A 174 -18.49 -7.91 -4.86
CA PRO A 174 -17.38 -7.30 -4.12
C PRO A 174 -16.66 -8.28 -3.17
N VAL A 175 -17.39 -9.27 -2.63
CA VAL A 175 -16.85 -10.33 -1.77
C VAL A 175 -15.76 -11.15 -2.48
N GLY A 176 -15.85 -11.30 -3.80
CA GLY A 176 -14.84 -11.97 -4.61
C GLY A 176 -13.58 -11.12 -4.87
N PHE A 177 -13.63 -9.81 -4.61
CA PHE A 177 -12.51 -8.88 -4.80
C PHE A 177 -11.66 -8.65 -3.54
N GLY A 178 -12.16 -9.03 -2.35
CA GLY A 178 -11.54 -8.68 -1.07
C GLY A 178 -11.98 -7.28 -0.63
N GLY A 179 -11.81 -6.97 0.67
CA GLY A 179 -12.09 -5.63 1.18
C GLY A 179 -11.33 -4.56 0.40
N THR A 180 -11.95 -3.39 0.21
CA THR A 180 -11.28 -2.20 -0.29
C THR A 180 -10.19 -1.78 0.68
N ALA A 181 -9.16 -1.05 0.22
CA ALA A 181 -8.16 -0.50 1.14
C ALA A 181 -8.73 0.54 2.10
N TYR A 182 -9.94 1.05 1.86
CA TYR A 182 -10.53 2.09 2.70
C TYR A 182 -11.16 1.53 3.98
N GLY A 183 -10.77 2.09 5.12
CA GLY A 183 -11.29 1.77 6.46
C GLY A 183 -12.19 2.86 7.04
N GLU A 184 -12.65 2.66 8.28
CA GLU A 184 -13.30 3.71 9.06
C GLU A 184 -12.33 4.87 9.36
N ALA A 185 -12.86 6.09 9.52
CA ALA A 185 -12.06 7.30 9.67
C ALA A 185 -11.15 7.22 10.91
N ALA A 186 -9.86 7.45 10.70
CA ALA A 186 -8.87 7.61 11.75
C ALA A 186 -8.63 9.11 12.02
N ASP A 187 -8.37 9.46 13.28
CA ASP A 187 -7.99 10.81 13.65
C ASP A 187 -6.57 11.13 13.12
N PRO A 188 -6.29 12.39 12.75
CA PRO A 188 -4.95 12.81 12.33
C PRO A 188 -3.90 12.55 13.43
N VAL A 189 -2.66 12.28 13.02
CA VAL A 189 -1.57 11.99 13.95
C VAL A 189 -1.32 13.19 14.87
N PRO A 190 -1.33 13.01 16.20
CA PRO A 190 -0.84 14.03 17.10
C PRO A 190 0.66 14.25 16.86
N ASN A 191 1.06 15.47 16.48
CA ASN A 191 2.47 15.81 16.36
C ASN A 191 3.13 15.86 17.76
N PHE A 192 4.15 15.02 17.99
CA PHE A 192 4.90 14.98 19.25
C PHE A 192 6.20 15.82 19.25
N TRP A 193 6.46 16.57 18.18
CA TRP A 193 7.62 17.45 18.04
C TRP A 193 7.74 18.47 19.16
N GLU A 194 6.61 19.11 19.53
CA GLU A 194 6.56 20.08 20.62
C GLU A 194 6.79 19.40 21.98
N LEU A 195 6.21 18.21 22.19
CA LEU A 195 6.38 17.43 23.42
C LEU A 195 7.85 17.02 23.67
N ARG A 196 8.65 16.79 22.61
CA ARG A 196 10.07 16.44 22.73
C ARG A 196 10.90 17.56 23.40
N ARG A 197 10.40 18.81 23.41
CA ARG A 197 11.16 20.00 23.81
C ARG A 197 10.80 20.62 25.16
N ASP A 198 9.73 20.17 25.79
CA ASP A 198 9.30 20.68 27.10
C ASP A 198 10.37 20.56 28.20
N LEU A 199 11.37 19.69 28.01
CA LEU A 199 12.46 19.49 28.97
C LEU A 199 13.66 20.45 28.80
N TRP A 200 13.82 21.09 27.63
CA TRP A 200 15.06 21.80 27.26
C TRP A 200 14.87 23.28 26.89
N GLY A 201 13.63 23.72 26.72
CA GLY A 201 13.30 25.09 26.31
C GLY A 201 13.40 25.31 24.80
N PRO A 202 12.88 26.44 24.28
CA PRO A 202 12.83 26.68 22.84
C PRO A 202 14.23 26.96 22.27
N PRO A 203 14.61 26.32 21.15
CA PRO A 203 15.90 26.55 20.50
C PRO A 203 16.00 27.98 19.94
N PRO A 204 17.22 28.51 19.73
CA PRO A 204 17.43 29.78 19.06
C PRO A 204 16.82 29.79 17.65
N VAL A 205 16.14 30.89 17.30
CA VAL A 205 15.50 31.08 15.99
C VAL A 205 16.25 32.14 15.20
N PHE A 206 16.68 31.77 13.99
CA PHE A 206 17.34 32.65 13.03
C PHE A 206 16.36 33.08 11.93
N ALA A 207 16.45 34.32 11.49
CA ALA A 207 15.60 34.84 10.42
C ALA A 207 16.01 34.28 9.06
N ARG A 208 15.09 34.32 8.09
CA ARG A 208 15.35 33.89 6.72
C ARG A 208 16.58 34.59 6.14
N GLY A 209 17.44 33.81 5.46
CA GLY A 209 18.68 34.31 4.85
C GLY A 209 19.82 34.57 5.84
N GLN A 210 19.59 34.45 7.15
CA GLN A 210 20.67 34.44 8.13
C GLN A 210 21.34 33.06 8.18
N THR A 211 22.56 33.06 8.68
CA THR A 211 23.29 31.81 8.96
C THR A 211 22.96 31.35 10.38
N ALA A 212 22.29 30.21 10.48
CA ALA A 212 22.08 29.50 11.73
C ALA A 212 23.34 28.72 12.10
N VAL A 213 23.75 28.80 13.37
CA VAL A 213 24.98 28.15 13.86
C VAL A 213 24.61 27.15 14.96
N SER A 214 24.90 25.87 14.70
CA SER A 214 24.72 24.76 15.65
C SER A 214 26.06 24.08 15.88
N GLY A 215 26.69 24.35 17.02
CA GLY A 215 28.05 23.86 17.30
C GLY A 215 29.07 24.43 16.32
N GLU A 216 29.71 23.57 15.53
CA GLU A 216 30.66 23.96 14.48
C GLU A 216 30.02 24.13 13.10
N ALA A 217 28.78 23.64 12.93
CA ALA A 217 28.05 23.72 11.68
C ALA A 217 27.39 25.10 11.56
N ALA A 218 27.55 25.71 10.39
CA ALA A 218 26.86 26.94 10.03
C ALA A 218 26.04 26.68 8.76
N VAL A 219 24.75 26.98 8.78
CA VAL A 219 23.81 26.67 7.70
C VAL A 219 22.97 27.89 7.37
N ARG A 220 22.80 28.15 6.08
CA ARG A 220 21.98 29.23 5.55
C ARG A 220 21.06 28.67 4.46
N VAL A 221 19.78 28.98 4.55
CA VAL A 221 18.79 28.71 3.50
C VAL A 221 18.73 29.93 2.61
N LEU A 222 19.03 29.73 1.32
CA LEU A 222 19.00 30.77 0.30
C LEU A 222 17.62 30.88 -0.34
N ASP A 223 16.99 29.73 -0.58
CA ASP A 223 15.72 29.64 -1.29
C ASP A 223 14.93 28.42 -0.84
N SER A 224 13.60 28.50 -0.96
CA SER A 224 12.67 27.43 -0.62
C SER A 224 11.59 27.38 -1.70
N ARG A 225 11.40 26.21 -2.33
CA ARG A 225 10.47 26.02 -3.44
C ARG A 225 9.64 24.76 -3.24
N PRO A 226 8.33 24.82 -3.52
CA PRO A 226 7.51 23.63 -3.59
C PRO A 226 7.83 22.83 -4.87
N GLY A 227 7.75 21.51 -4.76
CA GLY A 227 7.95 20.56 -5.84
C GLY A 227 9.37 19.97 -5.91
N PRO A 228 9.52 18.83 -6.60
CA PRO A 228 10.83 18.22 -6.85
C PRO A 228 11.69 19.11 -7.78
N PRO A 229 13.02 19.10 -7.62
CA PRO A 229 13.91 19.81 -8.53
C PRO A 229 13.95 19.14 -9.91
N GLU A 230 14.33 19.92 -10.93
CA GLU A 230 14.53 19.39 -12.28
C GLU A 230 15.60 18.30 -12.28
N GLY A 231 15.35 17.21 -13.03
CA GLY A 231 16.27 16.08 -13.14
C GLY A 231 16.24 15.09 -11.97
N ALA A 232 15.39 15.29 -10.96
CA ALA A 232 15.10 14.27 -9.96
C ALA A 232 14.42 13.03 -10.59
N GLU A 233 14.61 11.86 -9.97
CA GLU A 233 13.91 10.65 -10.39
C GLU A 233 12.39 10.81 -10.36
N ALA A 234 11.70 10.22 -11.34
CA ALA A 234 10.28 10.42 -11.56
C ALA A 234 9.39 10.03 -10.36
N TRP A 235 9.84 9.09 -9.53
CA TRP A 235 9.07 8.66 -8.36
C TRP A 235 8.84 9.78 -7.35
N LEU A 236 9.78 10.74 -7.25
CA LEU A 236 9.70 11.83 -6.29
C LEU A 236 8.52 12.77 -6.59
N SER A 237 8.12 12.87 -7.86
CA SER A 237 6.93 13.62 -8.28
C SER A 237 5.61 13.04 -7.76
N GLY A 238 5.62 11.79 -7.29
CA GLY A 238 4.48 11.15 -6.64
C GLY A 238 4.14 11.78 -5.28
N PHE A 239 5.07 12.51 -4.66
CA PHE A 239 4.92 13.11 -3.33
C PHE A 239 4.66 14.62 -3.39
N HIS A 240 4.25 15.21 -2.26
CA HIS A 240 4.51 16.62 -2.01
C HIS A 240 5.97 16.77 -1.58
N VAL A 241 6.67 17.71 -2.21
CA VAL A 241 8.11 17.89 -2.00
C VAL A 241 8.39 19.33 -1.66
N LEU A 242 9.25 19.56 -0.68
CA LEU A 242 9.86 20.85 -0.41
C LEU A 242 11.34 20.79 -0.78
N THR A 243 11.76 21.64 -1.70
CA THR A 243 13.16 21.76 -2.11
C THR A 243 13.75 23.03 -1.52
N LEU A 244 14.82 22.88 -0.76
CA LEU A 244 15.59 23.98 -0.17
C LEU A 244 16.94 24.11 -0.87
N ARG A 245 17.32 25.34 -1.22
CA ARG A 245 18.69 25.65 -1.62
C ARG A 245 19.44 26.13 -0.40
N ILE A 246 20.50 25.41 -0.03
CA ILE A 246 21.27 25.70 1.18
C ILE A 246 22.74 25.95 0.88
N GLU A 247 23.36 26.67 1.79
CA GLU A 247 24.80 26.75 1.96
C GLU A 247 25.12 26.34 3.39
N ALA A 248 26.17 25.56 3.55
CA ALA A 248 26.66 25.15 4.84
C ALA A 248 28.19 25.22 4.88
N SER A 249 28.73 25.42 6.08
CA SER A 249 30.15 25.21 6.35
C SER A 249 30.28 24.24 7.51
N ARG A 250 31.18 23.26 7.37
CA ARG A 250 31.48 22.26 8.41
C ARG A 250 30.23 21.51 8.89
N LEU A 251 29.30 21.19 7.99
CA LEU A 251 28.07 20.47 8.35
C LEU A 251 28.39 19.09 8.92
N GLY A 252 29.34 18.35 8.31
CA GLY A 252 29.67 16.99 8.72
C GLY A 252 28.42 16.12 8.77
N ASP A 253 28.22 15.42 9.89
CA ASP A 253 27.05 14.57 10.16
C ASP A 253 25.90 15.32 10.87
N THR A 254 25.93 16.65 10.88
CA THR A 254 24.86 17.46 11.50
C THR A 254 23.56 17.25 10.71
N PRO A 255 22.49 16.74 11.34
CA PRO A 255 21.25 16.48 10.64
C PRO A 255 20.55 17.78 10.26
N LEU A 256 19.81 17.68 9.16
CA LEU A 256 18.94 18.72 8.64
C LEU A 256 17.54 18.12 8.56
N GLU A 257 16.62 18.66 9.34
CA GLU A 257 15.25 18.18 9.46
C GLU A 257 14.31 19.36 9.28
N LEU A 258 13.09 19.12 8.81
CA LEU A 258 12.05 20.15 8.86
C LEU A 258 11.32 20.04 10.20
N ALA A 259 10.98 21.18 10.80
CA ALA A 259 10.15 21.15 12.01
C ALA A 259 8.77 20.59 11.64
N ALA A 260 8.41 19.42 12.18
CA ALA A 260 7.09 18.84 11.97
C ALA A 260 6.01 19.82 12.45
N ASP A 261 4.93 19.98 11.67
CA ASP A 261 3.73 20.73 12.03
C ASP A 261 2.60 19.74 12.38
N GLU A 262 1.38 20.20 12.60
CA GLU A 262 0.24 19.33 12.95
C GLU A 262 -0.09 18.26 11.88
N HIS A 263 0.48 18.32 10.67
CA HIS A 263 0.14 17.46 9.54
C HIS A 263 1.08 16.25 9.36
N GLY A 264 2.13 16.10 10.15
CA GLY A 264 2.98 14.91 10.17
C GLY A 264 4.50 15.20 10.15
N GLU A 265 5.31 14.17 9.90
CA GLU A 265 6.78 14.22 10.00
C GLU A 265 7.43 14.21 8.60
N PRO A 266 8.00 15.34 8.15
CA PRO A 266 8.68 15.38 6.86
C PRO A 266 9.94 14.53 6.83
N GLU A 267 10.16 13.83 5.72
CA GLU A 267 11.33 12.96 5.56
C GLU A 267 12.31 13.54 4.53
N ARG A 268 13.60 13.56 4.87
CA ARG A 268 14.67 14.05 3.98
C ARG A 268 14.97 13.01 2.89
N VAL A 269 14.91 13.45 1.64
CA VAL A 269 15.27 12.64 0.47
C VAL A 269 16.78 12.69 0.23
N LYS A 270 17.41 11.52 0.20
CA LYS A 270 18.84 11.39 -0.12
C LYS A 270 19.12 11.93 -1.52
N ASP A 271 20.14 12.80 -1.62
CA ASP A 271 20.63 13.40 -2.85
C ASP A 271 19.53 13.97 -3.77
N CYS A 272 18.40 14.41 -3.19
CA CYS A 272 17.23 14.87 -3.95
C CYS A 272 16.80 13.88 -5.06
N ALA A 273 16.92 12.57 -4.81
CA ALA A 273 16.69 11.52 -5.80
C ALA A 273 17.54 11.70 -7.08
N GLY A 274 18.84 11.97 -6.91
CA GLY A 274 19.82 12.07 -7.99
C GLY A 274 19.78 13.37 -8.79
N ALA A 275 19.03 14.38 -8.33
CA ALA A 275 18.90 15.64 -9.04
C ALA A 275 20.26 16.36 -9.20
N PRO A 276 20.52 17.00 -10.36
CA PRO A 276 21.69 17.86 -10.54
C PRO A 276 21.73 18.98 -9.48
N GLY A 277 22.90 19.18 -8.87
CA GLY A 277 23.07 20.16 -7.80
C GLY A 277 22.53 19.73 -6.45
N ALA A 278 22.30 18.42 -6.24
CA ALA A 278 22.13 17.84 -4.91
C ALA A 278 23.25 18.30 -3.97
N PHE A 279 22.90 18.50 -2.71
CA PHE A 279 23.78 19.06 -1.71
C PHE A 279 25.07 18.25 -1.52
N ASP A 280 26.22 18.90 -1.69
CA ASP A 280 27.56 18.27 -1.68
C ASP A 280 28.28 18.31 -0.33
N GLY A 281 27.62 18.79 0.72
CA GLY A 281 28.21 19.05 2.04
C GLY A 281 28.52 20.52 2.30
N THR A 282 28.57 21.36 1.25
CA THR A 282 28.83 22.80 1.34
C THR A 282 27.72 23.62 0.69
N THR A 283 27.21 23.24 -0.47
CA THR A 283 26.11 23.95 -1.13
C THR A 283 25.28 23.01 -1.98
N GLY A 284 24.03 23.37 -2.22
CA GLY A 284 23.16 22.67 -3.16
C GLY A 284 21.73 22.53 -2.66
N LEU A 285 21.06 21.52 -3.21
CA LEU A 285 19.65 21.25 -3.00
C LEU A 285 19.47 20.16 -1.94
N VAL A 286 18.57 20.41 -0.99
CA VAL A 286 18.06 19.42 -0.05
C VAL A 286 16.55 19.32 -0.24
N CYS A 287 16.05 18.10 -0.37
CA CYS A 287 14.66 17.83 -0.66
C CYS A 287 14.03 17.07 0.49
N PHE A 288 12.80 17.41 0.81
CA PHE A 288 12.00 16.73 1.81
C PHE A 288 10.70 16.29 1.16
N VAL A 289 10.28 15.03 1.38
CA VAL A 289 8.88 14.67 1.19
C VAL A 289 8.10 15.18 2.40
N VAL A 290 6.99 15.85 2.14
CA VAL A 290 6.17 16.48 3.18
C VAL A 290 4.75 15.92 3.16
N PRO A 291 4.06 15.89 4.31
CA PRO A 291 2.64 15.60 4.35
C PRO A 291 1.80 16.55 3.48
N PRO A 292 0.61 16.12 3.01
CA PRO A 292 -0.36 17.03 2.38
C PRO A 292 -0.75 18.16 3.35
N GLY A 293 -0.80 19.40 2.86
CA GLY A 293 -1.15 20.56 3.66
C GLY A 293 -0.02 21.13 4.54
N TYR A 294 1.13 20.46 4.62
CA TYR A 294 2.28 20.86 5.43
C TYR A 294 2.75 22.29 5.12
N ARG A 295 2.94 23.09 6.17
CA ARG A 295 3.42 24.48 6.07
C ARG A 295 4.84 24.58 6.62
N PRO A 296 5.85 24.69 5.76
CA PRO A 296 7.24 24.75 6.21
C PRO A 296 7.54 26.07 6.91
N GLU A 297 7.62 26.05 8.24
CA GLU A 297 7.99 27.23 9.01
C GLU A 297 9.50 27.30 9.28
N TYR A 298 10.10 26.17 9.68
CA TYR A 298 11.49 26.13 10.12
C TYR A 298 12.25 24.93 9.56
N LEU A 299 13.51 25.17 9.18
CA LEU A 299 14.52 24.13 9.08
C LEU A 299 15.20 23.98 10.44
N LEU A 300 15.20 22.77 10.98
CA LEU A 300 15.99 22.37 12.13
C LEU A 300 17.40 21.96 11.70
N VAL A 301 18.39 22.47 12.42
CA VAL A 301 19.80 22.10 12.28
C VAL A 301 20.32 21.60 13.61
N GLY A 302 20.88 20.38 13.64
CA GLY A 302 21.48 19.79 14.84
C GLY A 302 20.59 18.81 15.59
N LYS A 303 20.97 18.46 16.83
CA LYS A 303 20.22 17.53 17.71
C LYS A 303 20.15 18.08 19.13
N LEU A 304 18.99 17.93 19.76
CA LEU A 304 18.66 18.23 21.16
C LEU A 304 19.32 19.53 21.67
N GLU A 305 20.40 19.40 22.44
CA GLU A 305 21.09 20.49 23.15
C GLU A 305 21.74 21.54 22.24
N ARG A 306 21.87 21.27 20.93
CA ARG A 306 22.47 22.18 19.95
C ARG A 306 21.53 22.54 18.82
N GLU A 307 20.25 22.25 18.95
CA GLU A 307 19.25 22.58 17.92
C GLU A 307 19.15 24.09 17.71
N VAL A 308 19.09 24.48 16.45
CA VAL A 308 18.70 25.82 16.03
C VAL A 308 17.62 25.73 14.98
N LEU A 309 16.72 26.70 14.98
CA LEU A 309 15.66 26.83 13.99
C LEU A 309 16.01 27.95 13.02
N LEU A 310 15.89 27.69 11.73
CA LEU A 310 16.07 28.68 10.69
C LEU A 310 14.75 28.89 9.95
N LYS A 311 14.22 30.11 9.98
CA LYS A 311 12.97 30.46 9.30
C LYS A 311 13.09 30.27 7.78
N LEU A 312 12.11 29.59 7.21
CA LEU A 312 12.00 29.39 5.76
C LEU A 312 11.22 30.52 5.07
N GLN A 313 10.37 31.23 5.83
CA GLN A 313 9.55 32.35 5.37
C GLN A 313 9.89 33.66 6.10
#